data_AF-B4EN27-F1
#
_entry.id   AF-B4EN27-F1
#
_cell.length_a   1.000
_cell.length_b   1.000
_cell.length_c   1.000
_cell.angle_alpha   90.00
_cell.angle_beta   90.00
_cell.angle_gamma   90.00
#
_symmetry.space_group_name_H-M   'P 1'
#
loop_
_entity.id
_entity.type
_entity.pdbx_description
1 polymer ?
#
loop_
_entity_poly.entity_id
_entity_poly.type
_entity_poly.pdbx_seq_one_letter_code
_entity_poly.pdbx_strand_id
1 'polypeptide(L)'
;MAKTASPGATPPGNGTEPLPDNYEMALAELETLVARMEGGALSLEDSLAAYRRGATLVAFCQQQLEKVEQQVRVLDGATLKPLSSGTAATDGEDDDL
;
A
#
# COMPACT_ATOMS: atom_id res chain seq x y z
N MET A 1 34.11 -19.36 27.95
CA MET A 1 32.91 -19.26 28.80
C MET A 1 31.70 -19.42 27.91
N ALA A 2 30.77 -20.30 28.30
CA ALA A 2 29.63 -20.72 27.52
C ALA A 2 28.62 -19.58 27.35
N LYS A 3 28.26 -19.22 26.11
CA LYS A 3 27.03 -18.49 25.84
C LYS A 3 25.92 -19.53 25.75
N THR A 4 25.27 -19.75 26.88
CA THR A 4 24.11 -20.63 27.06
C THR A 4 22.92 -20.11 26.28
N ALA A 5 22.18 -21.03 25.65
CA ALA A 5 20.98 -20.78 24.87
C ALA A 5 19.81 -20.21 25.72
N SER A 6 18.92 -19.48 25.06
CA SER A 6 17.50 -19.41 25.41
C SER A 6 16.66 -19.58 24.13
N PRO A 7 15.81 -20.61 24.05
CA PRO A 7 14.85 -20.81 22.96
C PRO A 7 13.56 -20.03 23.25
N GLY A 8 12.83 -19.65 22.19
CA GLY A 8 11.43 -19.22 22.34
C GLY A 8 11.17 -17.77 21.94
N ALA A 9 11.42 -17.44 20.68
CA ALA A 9 10.59 -16.43 20.03
C ALA A 9 9.94 -17.15 18.86
N THR A 10 8.61 -17.30 18.94
CA THR A 10 7.71 -17.82 17.91
C THR A 10 8.28 -17.60 16.51
N PRO A 11 8.48 -18.62 15.67
CA PRO A 11 8.97 -18.41 14.31
C PRO A 11 7.87 -17.69 13.52
N PRO A 12 7.99 -16.39 13.19
CA PRO A 12 7.00 -15.72 12.38
C PRO A 12 7.43 -15.89 10.93
N GLY A 13 6.55 -16.51 10.17
CA GLY A 13 6.52 -16.53 8.72
C GLY A 13 7.86 -16.63 8.01
N ASN A 14 8.26 -17.86 7.68
CA ASN A 14 8.99 -18.08 6.43
C ASN A 14 8.22 -17.31 5.35
N GLY A 15 8.87 -16.51 4.49
CA GLY A 15 8.26 -15.59 3.52
C GLY A 15 7.25 -16.17 2.51
N THR A 16 6.73 -17.37 2.77
CA THR A 16 5.64 -18.10 2.15
C THR A 16 4.28 -17.85 2.84
N GLU A 17 4.18 -17.01 3.88
CA GLU A 17 2.88 -16.72 4.49
C GLU A 17 1.93 -16.02 3.52
N PRO A 18 0.61 -16.29 3.61
CA PRO A 18 -0.36 -15.61 2.77
C PRO A 18 -0.29 -14.09 2.96
N LEU A 19 -0.74 -13.37 1.93
CA LEU A 19 -0.88 -11.92 2.01
C LEU A 19 -2.00 -11.56 3.00
N PRO A 20 -1.84 -10.48 3.77
CA PRO A 20 -2.89 -9.98 4.65
C PRO A 20 -4.14 -9.54 3.89
N ASP A 21 -5.30 -9.58 4.56
CA ASP A 21 -6.59 -9.27 3.93
C ASP A 21 -6.72 -7.79 3.50
N ASN A 22 -6.04 -6.88 4.19
CA ASN A 22 -6.16 -5.45 3.98
C ASN A 22 -4.88 -4.69 4.36
N TYR A 23 -4.87 -3.40 4.00
CA TYR A 23 -3.73 -2.50 4.21
C TYR A 23 -3.31 -2.41 5.68
N GLU A 24 -4.26 -2.22 6.60
CA GLU A 24 -3.99 -2.07 8.03
C GLU A 24 -3.30 -3.30 8.62
N MET A 25 -3.76 -4.49 8.22
CA MET A 25 -3.14 -5.75 8.65
C MET A 25 -1.73 -5.91 8.09
N ALA A 26 -1.50 -5.52 6.83
CA ALA A 26 -0.17 -5.57 6.24
C ALA A 26 0.79 -4.55 6.85
N LEU A 27 0.31 -3.35 7.19
CA LEU A 27 1.08 -2.33 7.87
C LEU A 27 1.47 -2.79 9.29
N ALA A 28 0.51 -3.29 10.07
CA ALA A 28 0.77 -3.79 11.42
C ALA A 28 1.78 -4.96 11.44
N GLU A 29 1.69 -5.86 10.46
CA GLU A 29 2.65 -6.93 10.29
C GLU A 29 4.04 -6.39 9.93
N LEU A 30 4.10 -5.42 9.00
CA LEU A 30 5.35 -4.77 8.61
C LEU A 30 6.02 -4.06 9.79
N GLU A 31 5.27 -3.31 10.59
CA GLU A 31 5.77 -2.64 11.80
C GLU A 31 6.35 -3.64 12.81
N THR A 32 5.63 -4.75 13.04
CA THR A 32 6.10 -5.83 13.93
C THR A 32 7.39 -6.44 13.41
N LEU A 33 7.47 -6.66 12.09
CA LEU A 33 8.64 -7.23 11.44
C LEU A 33 9.85 -6.28 11.51
N VAL A 34 9.64 -4.98 11.26
CA VAL A 34 10.68 -3.95 11.35
C VAL A 34 11.18 -3.81 12.79
N ALA A 35 10.29 -3.72 13.78
CA ALA A 35 10.66 -3.66 15.19
C ALA A 35 11.53 -4.86 15.61
N ARG A 36 11.22 -6.05 15.06
CA ARG A 36 12.03 -7.25 15.29
C ARG A 36 13.42 -7.11 14.65
N MET A 37 13.50 -6.66 13.40
CA MET A 37 14.77 -6.46 12.69
C MET A 37 15.68 -5.45 13.40
N GLU A 38 15.11 -4.35 13.91
CA GLU A 38 15.82 -3.33 14.67
C GLU A 38 16.30 -3.83 16.05
N GLY A 39 15.61 -4.81 16.63
CA GLY A 39 16.00 -5.45 17.89
C GLY A 39 17.34 -6.21 17.84
N GLY A 40 17.87 -6.51 16.65
CA GLY A 40 19.24 -7.02 16.47
C GLY A 40 19.49 -8.47 16.92
N ALA A 41 18.44 -9.24 17.22
CA ALA A 41 18.54 -10.61 17.72
C ALA A 41 18.34 -11.71 16.65
N LEU A 42 18.18 -11.34 15.37
CA LEU A 42 17.95 -12.30 14.29
C LEU A 42 19.25 -12.97 13.85
N SER A 43 19.15 -14.25 13.49
CA SER A 43 20.20 -14.92 12.72
C SER A 43 20.31 -14.32 11.31
N LEU A 44 21.37 -14.65 10.57
CA LEU A 44 21.52 -14.20 9.18
C LEU A 44 20.36 -14.69 8.31
N GLU A 45 19.98 -15.95 8.46
CA GLU A 45 18.89 -16.60 7.74
C GLU A 45 17.54 -15.95 8.08
N ASP A 46 17.28 -15.69 9.37
CA ASP A 46 16.05 -15.03 9.82
C ASP A 46 15.98 -13.58 9.32
N SER A 47 17.11 -12.88 9.27
CA SER A 47 17.20 -11.52 8.74
C SER A 47 16.85 -11.48 7.26
N LEU A 48 17.33 -12.46 6.48
CA LEU A 48 16.98 -12.59 5.07
C LEU A 48 15.51 -12.94 4.87
N ALA A 49 14.95 -13.84 5.69
CA ALA A 49 13.53 -14.18 5.65
C ALA A 49 12.64 -12.97 6.00
N ALA A 50 13.01 -12.23 7.06
CA ALA A 50 12.33 -11.00 7.46
C ALA A 50 12.36 -9.96 6.34
N TYR A 51 13.52 -9.73 5.72
CA TYR A 51 13.65 -8.81 4.60
C TYR A 51 12.71 -9.17 3.43
N ARG A 52 12.67 -10.46 3.05
CA ARG A 52 11.78 -10.91 1.95
C ARG A 52 10.31 -10.68 2.28
N ARG A 53 9.88 -11.04 3.50
CA ARG A 53 8.50 -10.82 3.94
C ARG A 53 8.17 -9.33 3.99
N GLY A 54 9.06 -8.51 4.53
CA GLY A 54 8.92 -7.05 4.55
C GLY A 54 8.77 -6.46 3.14
N ALA A 55 9.59 -6.89 2.18
CA ALA A 55 9.47 -6.46 0.78
C ALA A 55 8.12 -6.85 0.16
N THR A 56 7.62 -8.06 0.44
CA THR A 56 6.28 -8.49 0.01
C THR A 56 5.17 -7.62 0.61
N LEU A 57 5.24 -7.32 1.91
CA LEU A 57 4.26 -6.48 2.59
C LEU A 57 4.28 -5.04 2.07
N VAL A 58 5.46 -4.45 1.84
CA VAL A 58 5.60 -3.12 1.25
C VAL A 58 4.97 -3.07 -0.14
N ALA A 59 5.26 -4.05 -0.99
CA ALA A 59 4.67 -4.12 -2.33
C ALA A 59 3.14 -4.24 -2.27
N PHE A 60 2.61 -5.04 -1.35
CA PHE A 60 1.17 -5.15 -1.13
C PHE A 60 0.56 -3.82 -0.68
N CYS A 61 1.16 -3.14 0.29
CA CYS A 61 0.71 -1.83 0.77
C CYS A 61 0.66 -0.81 -0.36
N GLN A 62 1.69 -0.74 -1.20
CA GLN A 62 1.74 0.14 -2.38
C GLN A 62 0.60 -0.17 -3.36
N GLN A 63 0.38 -1.44 -3.69
CA GLN A 63 -0.71 -1.84 -4.58
C GLN A 63 -2.09 -1.48 -4.04
N GLN A 64 -2.29 -1.58 -2.72
CA GLN A 64 -3.56 -1.20 -2.10
C GLN A 64 -3.78 0.31 -2.19
N LEU A 65 -2.74 1.12 -1.95
CA LEU A 65 -2.81 2.57 -2.10
C LEU A 65 -3.07 2.99 -3.56
N GLU A 66 -2.38 2.38 -4.53
CA GLU A 66 -2.59 2.63 -5.96
C GLU A 66 -4.05 2.35 -6.39
N LYS A 67 -4.64 1.25 -5.91
CA LYS A 67 -6.05 0.93 -6.17
C LYS A 67 -6.98 2.01 -5.62
N VAL A 68 -6.73 2.48 -4.40
CA VAL A 68 -7.54 3.54 -3.77
C VAL A 68 -7.38 4.85 -4.53
N GLU A 69 -6.16 5.24 -4.89
CA GLU A 69 -5.91 6.45 -5.69
C GLU A 69 -6.66 6.40 -7.04
N GLN A 70 -6.61 5.26 -7.71
CA GLN A 70 -7.31 5.07 -8.98
C GLN A 70 -8.84 5.16 -8.82
N GLN A 71 -9.40 4.65 -7.71
CA GLN A 71 -10.82 4.78 -7.41
C GLN A 71 -11.20 6.25 -7.15
N VAL A 72 -10.42 6.98 -6.37
CA VAL A 72 -10.62 8.42 -6.10
C VAL A 72 -10.59 9.20 -7.42
N ARG A 73 -9.62 8.95 -8.29
CA ARG A 73 -9.51 9.61 -9.59
C ARG A 73 -10.74 9.39 -10.49
N VAL A 74 -11.30 8.17 -10.48
CA VAL A 74 -12.52 7.86 -11.23
C VAL A 74 -13.73 8.59 -10.64
N LEU A 75 -13.84 8.67 -9.31
CA LEU A 75 -14.92 9.38 -8.64
C LEU A 75 -14.87 10.89 -8.92
N ASP A 76 -13.67 11.49 -8.86
CA ASP A 76 -13.47 12.90 -9.18
C ASP A 76 -13.79 13.19 -10.64
N GLY A 77 -13.29 12.36 -11.57
CA GLY A 77 -13.58 12.50 -13.00
C GLY A 77 -15.07 12.31 -13.35
N ALA A 78 -15.76 11.38 -12.67
CA ALA A 78 -17.19 11.16 -12.85
C ALA A 78 -18.03 12.32 -12.30
N THR A 79 -17.60 12.90 -11.18
CA THR A 79 -18.23 14.11 -10.60
C THR A 79 -18.05 15.32 -11.52
N LEU A 80 -16.91 15.40 -12.21
CA LEU A 80 -16.58 16.46 -13.16
C LEU A 80 -17.16 16.24 -14.56
N LYS A 81 -18.04 15.24 -14.81
CA LYS A 81 -18.68 15.12 -16.13
C LYS A 81 -19.35 16.46 -16.45
N PRO A 82 -18.84 17.19 -17.45
CA PRO A 82 -19.29 18.54 -17.68
C PRO A 82 -20.77 18.42 -18.04
N LEU A 83 -21.63 19.08 -17.24
CA LEU A 83 -22.76 19.77 -17.84
C LEU A 83 -22.10 20.57 -18.93
N SER A 84 -22.22 20.12 -20.17
CA SER A 84 -21.93 20.94 -21.33
C SER A 84 -22.65 22.23 -21.02
N SER A 85 -21.91 23.24 -20.60
CA SER A 85 -22.41 24.58 -20.40
C SER A 85 -22.83 24.99 -21.79
N GLY A 86 -24.07 24.63 -22.14
CA GLY A 86 -24.89 25.26 -23.14
C GLY A 86 -25.15 26.67 -22.64
N THR A 87 -24.10 27.47 -22.55
CA THR A 87 -24.16 28.85 -22.94
C THR A 87 -24.05 28.78 -24.47
N ALA A 88 -25.09 28.26 -25.12
CA ALA A 88 -26.19 29.08 -25.60
C ALA A 88 -25.55 30.23 -26.36
N ALA A 89 -25.35 29.95 -27.66
CA ALA A 89 -25.23 30.96 -28.66
C ALA A 89 -26.16 32.11 -28.27
N THR A 90 -25.57 33.24 -27.89
CA THR A 90 -26.26 34.50 -28.08
C THR A 90 -26.22 34.72 -29.57
N ASP A 91 -27.23 34.13 -30.21
CA ASP A 91 -27.79 34.55 -31.48
C ASP A 91 -28.03 36.07 -31.44
N GLY A 92 -27.89 36.70 -32.60
CA GLY A 92 -27.83 38.15 -32.77
C GLY A 92 -26.96 38.43 -34.00
N GLU A 93 -27.18 37.71 -35.10
CA GLU A 93 -28.22 37.97 -36.11
C GLU A 93 -27.76 39.13 -37.02
N ASP A 94 -27.60 38.78 -38.29
CA ASP A 94 -27.20 39.63 -39.39
C ASP A 94 -27.98 40.96 -39.42
N ASP A 95 -27.29 42.10 -39.35
CA ASP A 95 -27.85 43.38 -39.80
C ASP A 95 -26.91 43.97 -40.86
N ASP A 96 -27.24 43.57 -42.08
CA ASP A 96 -27.00 44.13 -43.40
C ASP A 96 -26.41 45.57 -43.51
N LEU A 97 -25.41 45.66 -44.40
CA LEU A 97 -25.00 46.81 -45.24
C LEU A 97 -23.98 47.84 -44.70
#